data_AF-A0A9P5VNS6-F1
#
_entry.id   AF-A0A9P5VNS6-F1
#
_cell.length_a   1.000
_cell.length_b   1.000
_cell.length_c   1.000
_cell.angle_alpha   90.00
_cell.angle_beta   90.00
_cell.angle_gamma   90.00
#
_symmetry.space_group_name_H-M   'P 1'
#
loop_
_entity.id
_entity.type
_entity.pdbx_description
1 polymer ?
#
loop_
_entity_poly.entity_id
_entity_poly.type
_entity_poly.pdbx_seq_one_letter_code
_entity_poly.pdbx_strand_id
1 'polypeptide(L)'
;MDDLSRILGGLRIYDGFQVSRSNINVIRETNALMREFIYFTFHQDERPFKRLRRDLFFSDRDSHVEDFSKLSPPPLPNDLNLSQWDFVQPCIPVQMKHLRLFNRPAQPMPQRYERHFRRAVAHVTELLTLDKKLPMPTRDSLKDTRYDSTTFPGLEYARQGMKTRGEAHFTALLDAQRAWNSLSAGVRVPPHDTRLGGLGKLIKRTGPGGRVDTDQQTSLGRLILMLSHRDLLMLGALEQPLTKSYLDERWPIHIGNSWFHGGAERFVNRIANYSIYHCFDAKSFDASIDGWLVREALQILRQQYEDGMNSRYDTLWEFVYESLVDVIICRDDGVRMQKHVGTTSGNSFNSLVQSVITMLLGYTSLIVTAHERYFEFGVNLILTQSKIEVLGDDMVMALDVHWSYLSKEILAGVVLDCFHISWFGNKSFTTQKLMDDDSTPEHERFKGVQFLGMYFRHQRLGTGPYAPKVVVPYRPFSESYMHLLFPKHGRLEVNDAWLRAIGIFLNGAGNPDTLKWLNEYLNFLETKITTFPTAWPHSLGKWVAKDFWHLGSFVPLPRRISQQEWMQMACMPARLIEE
;
A
#
# COMPACT_ATOMS: atom_id res chain seq x y z
N MET A 1 13.46 5.56 48.80
CA MET A 1 14.03 6.62 47.95
C MET A 1 15.49 6.35 47.60
N ASP A 2 16.15 5.35 48.21
CA ASP A 2 17.58 5.08 48.02
C ASP A 2 17.94 4.21 46.80
N ASP A 3 16.98 3.64 46.08
CA ASP A 3 17.23 2.88 44.83
C ASP A 3 17.25 3.73 43.55
N LEU A 4 16.84 5.00 43.62
CA LEU A 4 16.82 5.92 42.48
C LEU A 4 18.18 6.54 42.17
N SER A 5 19.08 6.60 43.16
CA SER A 5 20.42 7.20 43.00
C SER A 5 21.39 6.31 42.21
N ARG A 6 21.19 4.98 42.23
CA ARG A 6 22.01 4.04 41.45
C ARG A 6 21.63 3.95 39.96
N ILE A 7 20.40 4.30 39.59
CA ILE A 7 19.92 4.25 38.20
C ILE A 7 20.29 5.54 37.43
N LEU A 8 20.56 6.64 38.12
CA LEU A 8 20.83 7.96 37.52
C LEU A 8 22.32 8.29 37.31
N GLY A 9 23.23 7.32 37.53
CA GLY A 9 24.69 7.49 37.54
C GLY A 9 25.38 7.85 36.20
N GLY A 10 24.67 8.42 35.23
CA GLY A 10 25.24 8.88 33.95
C GLY A 10 24.68 10.21 33.42
N LEU A 11 23.67 10.80 34.06
CA LEU A 11 23.09 12.08 33.64
C LEU A 11 23.50 13.17 34.63
N ARG A 12 24.44 14.04 34.22
CA ARG A 12 24.67 15.32 34.91
C ARG A 12 23.39 16.15 34.78
N ILE A 13 22.56 16.13 35.81
CA ILE A 13 21.40 17.02 35.96
C ILE A 13 21.97 18.40 36.29
N TYR A 14 21.83 19.35 35.38
CA TYR A 14 22.04 20.76 35.67
C TYR A 14 20.94 21.25 36.62
N ASP A 15 21.34 21.93 37.70
CA ASP A 15 20.45 22.53 38.69
C ASP A 15 19.45 23.50 38.04
N GLY A 16 18.15 23.24 38.25
CA GLY A 16 17.07 24.17 37.87
C GLY A 16 15.79 23.55 37.31
N PHE A 17 15.76 22.24 36.99
CA PHE A 17 14.53 21.61 36.48
C PHE A 17 13.67 21.03 37.62
N GLN A 18 12.54 21.69 37.91
CA GLN A 18 11.43 21.03 38.60
C GLN A 18 10.93 19.87 37.72
N VAL A 19 11.32 18.64 38.05
CA VAL A 19 10.81 17.44 37.40
C VAL A 19 9.37 17.24 37.85
N SER A 20 8.42 17.70 37.04
CA SER A 20 7.00 17.41 37.25
C SER A 20 6.76 15.90 37.25
N ARG A 21 5.74 15.40 37.99
CA ARG A 21 5.37 13.96 37.97
C ARG A 21 5.11 13.42 36.55
N SER A 22 4.67 14.27 35.62
CA SER A 22 4.55 13.93 34.20
C SER A 22 5.88 13.54 33.56
N ASN A 23 6.99 14.20 33.91
CA ASN A 23 8.31 13.89 33.36
C ASN A 23 8.82 12.51 33.83
N ILE A 24 8.51 12.09 35.06
CA ILE A 24 8.92 10.77 35.58
C ILE A 24 8.21 9.63 34.82
N ASN A 25 6.92 9.78 34.53
CA ASN A 25 6.17 8.76 33.79
C ASN A 25 6.63 8.64 32.34
N VAL A 26 6.94 9.78 31.68
CA VAL A 26 7.53 9.79 30.33
C VAL A 26 8.89 9.07 30.35
N ILE A 27 9.79 9.41 31.28
CA ILE A 27 11.09 8.74 31.40
C ILE A 27 10.95 7.22 31.61
N ARG A 28 10.02 6.79 32.48
CA ARG A 28 9.76 5.35 32.70
C ARG A 28 9.25 4.66 31.45
N GLU A 29 8.35 5.30 30.72
CA GLU A 29 7.79 4.78 29.47
C GLU A 29 8.85 4.72 28.37
N THR A 30 9.63 5.78 28.17
CA THR A 30 10.76 5.80 27.23
C THR A 30 11.76 4.70 27.57
N ASN A 31 12.11 4.50 28.85
CA ASN A 31 12.99 3.41 29.26
C ASN A 31 12.37 2.02 29.02
N ALA A 32 11.05 1.87 29.13
CA ALA A 32 10.37 0.62 28.78
C ALA A 32 10.44 0.37 27.27
N LEU A 33 10.17 1.40 26.46
CA LEU A 33 10.28 1.34 25.01
C LEU A 33 11.72 1.05 24.55
N MET A 34 12.74 1.63 25.18
CA MET A 34 14.14 1.34 24.85
C MET A 34 14.50 -0.13 25.08
N ARG A 35 13.92 -0.78 26.10
CA ARG A 35 14.10 -2.21 26.35
C ARG A 35 13.31 -3.08 25.36
N GLU A 36 12.19 -2.58 24.86
CA GLU A 36 11.34 -3.29 23.91
C GLU A 36 11.89 -3.19 22.49
N PHE A 37 12.29 -1.98 22.06
CA PHE A 37 12.74 -1.63 20.71
C PHE A 37 14.26 -1.54 20.62
N ILE A 38 14.94 -2.65 20.93
CA ILE A 38 16.41 -2.71 21.02
C ILE A 38 17.15 -2.39 19.71
N TYR A 39 16.49 -2.51 18.56
CA TYR A 39 17.07 -2.20 17.24
C TYR A 39 16.71 -0.80 16.74
N PHE A 40 16.05 0.02 17.55
CA PHE A 40 15.78 1.42 17.25
C PHE A 40 16.77 2.33 17.95
N THR A 41 17.11 3.45 17.30
CA THR A 41 17.83 4.54 17.96
C THR A 41 16.84 5.51 18.57
N PHE A 42 16.98 5.81 19.87
CA PHE A 42 16.13 6.79 20.56
C PHE A 42 16.80 8.16 20.56
N HIS A 43 16.01 9.18 20.23
CA HIS A 43 16.46 10.56 20.17
C HIS A 43 15.89 11.37 21.33
N GLN A 44 16.55 12.48 21.68
CA GLN A 44 16.05 13.36 22.75
C GLN A 44 14.62 13.83 22.45
N ASP A 45 13.77 13.76 23.47
CA ASP A 45 12.35 14.06 23.38
C ASP A 45 12.12 15.47 22.84
N GLU A 46 11.25 15.57 21.83
CA GLU A 46 10.75 16.86 21.37
C GLU A 46 9.50 17.26 22.15
N ARG A 47 9.07 18.52 21.98
CA ARG A 47 7.80 18.99 22.55
C ARG A 47 6.65 18.09 22.07
N PRO A 48 5.78 17.61 22.99
CA PRO A 48 4.59 16.85 22.64
C PRO A 48 3.75 17.59 21.59
N PHE A 49 3.27 16.87 20.59
CA PHE A 49 2.37 17.42 19.58
C PHE A 49 0.90 17.31 20.02
N LYS A 50 0.50 16.14 20.53
CA LYS A 50 -0.88 15.84 20.96
C LYS A 50 -0.89 14.83 22.11
N ARG A 51 -2.01 14.77 22.85
CA ARG A 51 -2.22 13.74 23.88
C ARG A 51 -2.38 12.36 23.22
N LEU A 52 -1.70 11.35 23.75
CA LEU A 52 -1.85 9.96 23.29
C LEU A 52 -3.26 9.44 23.50
N ARG A 53 -3.77 8.74 22.48
CA ARG A 53 -4.97 7.90 22.58
C ARG A 53 -4.54 6.47 22.84
N ARG A 54 -4.76 6.00 24.07
CA ARG A 54 -4.34 4.66 24.54
C ARG A 54 -5.41 3.59 24.39
N ASP A 55 -6.67 4.00 24.25
CA ASP A 55 -7.79 3.05 24.20
C ASP A 55 -7.97 2.46 22.81
N LEU A 56 -8.41 1.20 22.77
CA LEU A 56 -8.86 0.54 21.56
C LEU A 56 -10.30 0.95 21.28
N PHE A 57 -10.53 1.45 20.06
CA PHE A 57 -11.87 1.82 19.61
C PHE A 57 -12.28 0.90 18.47
N PHE A 58 -13.51 0.42 18.53
CA PHE A 58 -14.14 -0.37 17.48
C PHE A 58 -15.25 0.47 16.86
N SER A 59 -15.41 0.36 15.55
CA SER A 59 -16.54 1.02 14.88
C SER A 59 -17.76 0.13 14.94
N ASP A 60 -18.90 0.75 15.23
CA ASP A 60 -20.20 0.09 15.12
C ASP A 60 -20.47 -0.34 13.69
N ARG A 61 -21.32 -1.35 13.55
CA ARG A 61 -21.84 -1.77 12.26
C ARG A 61 -22.79 -0.72 11.69
N ASP A 62 -22.87 -0.66 10.37
CA ASP A 62 -23.79 0.21 9.67
C ASP A 62 -25.23 -0.31 9.85
N SER A 63 -26.03 0.42 10.63
CA SER A 63 -27.42 0.05 10.93
C SER A 63 -28.29 -0.06 9.68
N HIS A 64 -28.01 0.73 8.63
CA HIS A 64 -28.80 0.65 7.40
C HIS A 64 -28.52 -0.64 6.63
N VAL A 65 -27.26 -1.10 6.63
CA VAL A 65 -26.89 -2.40 6.06
C VAL A 65 -27.54 -3.53 6.86
N GLU A 66 -27.52 -3.46 8.19
CA GLU A 66 -28.14 -4.48 9.04
C GLU A 66 -29.66 -4.56 8.84
N ASP A 67 -30.35 -3.41 8.78
CA ASP A 67 -31.80 -3.37 8.56
C ASP A 67 -32.19 -3.92 7.19
N PHE A 68 -31.44 -3.57 6.13
CA PHE A 68 -31.68 -4.12 4.81
C PHE A 68 -31.39 -5.63 4.76
N SER A 69 -30.32 -6.08 5.42
CA SER A 69 -29.95 -7.50 5.46
C SER A 69 -30.98 -8.40 6.16
N LYS A 70 -31.86 -7.83 7.00
CA LYS A 70 -33.02 -8.56 7.55
C LYS A 70 -34.12 -8.79 6.51
N LEU A 71 -34.22 -7.89 5.52
CA LEU A 71 -35.22 -7.95 4.43
C LEU A 71 -34.72 -8.75 3.23
N SER A 72 -33.46 -8.54 2.84
CA SER A 72 -32.77 -9.25 1.76
C SER A 72 -31.44 -9.80 2.29
N PRO A 73 -31.43 -11.03 2.83
CA PRO A 73 -30.23 -11.65 3.38
C PRO A 73 -29.09 -11.68 2.36
N PRO A 74 -27.87 -11.26 2.75
CA PRO A 74 -26.72 -11.25 1.85
C PRO A 74 -26.31 -12.70 1.50
N PRO A 75 -25.94 -13.00 0.23
CA PRO A 75 -25.46 -14.32 -0.18
C PRO A 75 -24.04 -14.60 0.33
N LEU A 76 -23.87 -14.71 1.65
CA LEU A 76 -22.58 -14.97 2.27
C LEU A 76 -22.26 -16.46 2.33
N PRO A 77 -20.97 -16.85 2.26
CA PRO A 77 -20.54 -18.22 2.55
C PRO A 77 -20.97 -18.68 3.95
N ASN A 78 -21.38 -19.94 4.08
CA ASN A 78 -21.88 -20.52 5.34
C ASN A 78 -20.86 -20.46 6.50
N ASP A 79 -19.56 -20.44 6.17
CA ASP A 79 -18.47 -20.38 7.13
C ASP A 79 -18.13 -18.96 7.60
N LEU A 80 -18.73 -17.92 6.98
CA LEU A 80 -18.51 -16.53 7.36
C LEU A 80 -19.42 -16.12 8.52
N ASN A 81 -18.90 -16.23 9.74
CA ASN A 81 -19.59 -15.74 10.94
C ASN A 81 -19.34 -14.25 11.19
N LEU A 82 -20.30 -13.39 10.83
CA LEU A 82 -20.20 -11.92 11.01
C LEU A 82 -19.96 -11.48 12.47
N SER A 83 -20.47 -12.22 13.47
CA SER A 83 -20.28 -11.90 14.90
C SER A 83 -18.81 -11.98 15.36
N GLN A 84 -17.96 -12.65 14.57
CA GLN A 84 -16.54 -12.76 14.84
C GLN A 84 -15.72 -11.62 14.23
N TRP A 85 -16.35 -10.61 13.62
CA TRP A 85 -15.62 -9.53 12.96
C TRP A 85 -15.91 -8.18 13.58
N ASP A 86 -14.86 -7.36 13.67
CA ASP A 86 -14.93 -5.95 14.05
C ASP A 86 -14.05 -5.09 13.15
N PHE A 87 -14.30 -3.79 13.16
CA PHE A 87 -13.38 -2.81 12.60
C PHE A 87 -12.70 -2.02 13.72
N VAL A 88 -11.40 -2.24 13.88
CA VAL A 88 -10.57 -1.50 14.83
C VAL A 88 -10.18 -0.16 14.21
N GLN A 89 -10.42 0.92 14.95
CA GLN A 89 -9.96 2.26 14.60
C GLN A 89 -8.47 2.43 14.91
N PRO A 90 -7.77 3.37 14.23
CA PRO A 90 -6.35 3.58 14.49
C PRO A 90 -6.10 4.13 15.90
N CYS A 91 -5.26 3.43 16.66
CA CYS A 91 -4.81 3.87 17.99
C CYS A 91 -3.34 3.51 18.25
N ILE A 92 -2.75 4.12 19.27
CA ILE A 92 -1.31 3.99 19.58
C ILE A 92 -0.89 2.54 19.86
N PRO A 93 -1.59 1.74 20.70
CA PRO A 93 -1.17 0.36 20.98
C PRO A 93 -1.02 -0.48 19.71
N VAL A 94 -1.95 -0.32 18.76
CA VAL A 94 -1.94 -1.02 17.47
C VAL A 94 -0.74 -0.59 16.62
N GLN A 95 -0.47 0.72 16.57
CA GLN A 95 0.66 1.27 15.80
C GLN A 95 2.01 0.82 16.38
N MET A 96 2.17 0.86 17.70
CA MET A 96 3.37 0.38 18.39
C MET A 96 3.59 -1.12 18.18
N LYS A 97 2.53 -1.91 18.21
CA LYS A 97 2.62 -3.34 17.93
C LYS A 97 3.05 -3.64 16.50
N HIS A 98 2.58 -2.84 15.53
CA HIS A 98 3.04 -2.93 14.15
C HIS A 98 4.53 -2.53 14.06
N LEU A 99 4.96 -1.47 14.76
CA LEU A 99 6.37 -1.05 14.80
C LEU A 99 7.32 -2.16 15.27
N ARG A 100 6.86 -3.11 16.11
CA ARG A 100 7.68 -4.27 16.52
C ARG A 100 8.17 -5.10 15.33
N LEU A 101 7.48 -5.08 14.21
CA LEU A 101 7.90 -5.79 12.99
C LEU A 101 9.22 -5.22 12.42
N PHE A 102 9.50 -3.94 12.67
CA PHE A 102 10.74 -3.27 12.28
C PHE A 102 11.84 -3.45 13.35
N ASN A 103 11.51 -3.99 14.52
CA ASN A 103 12.46 -4.18 15.61
C ASN A 103 13.24 -5.49 15.44
N ARG A 104 14.09 -5.51 14.41
CA ARG A 104 14.93 -6.64 14.04
C ARG A 104 16.28 -6.12 13.53
N PRO A 105 17.35 -6.93 13.57
CA PRO A 105 18.59 -6.54 12.93
C PRO A 105 18.44 -6.55 11.41
N ALA A 106 19.21 -5.70 10.74
CA ALA A 106 19.38 -5.76 9.29
C ALA A 106 20.07 -7.07 8.91
N GLN A 107 19.57 -7.71 7.84
CA GLN A 107 20.15 -8.94 7.31
C GLN A 107 20.99 -8.63 6.06
N PRO A 108 22.23 -9.14 5.97
CA PRO A 108 23.00 -9.02 4.74
C PRO A 108 22.46 -9.96 3.66
N MET A 109 22.76 -9.66 2.39
CA MET A 109 22.49 -10.59 1.29
C MET A 109 23.26 -11.91 1.51
N PRO A 110 22.59 -13.07 1.50
CA PRO A 110 23.29 -14.35 1.64
C PRO A 110 24.18 -14.63 0.42
N GLN A 111 25.48 -14.84 0.67
CA GLN A 111 26.49 -14.99 -0.40
C GLN A 111 26.17 -16.12 -1.40
N ARG A 112 25.50 -17.19 -0.96
CA ARG A 112 25.10 -18.31 -1.84
C ARG A 112 24.16 -17.91 -2.97
N TYR A 113 23.39 -16.83 -2.81
CA TYR A 113 22.45 -16.34 -3.82
C TYR A 113 22.95 -15.12 -4.59
N GLU A 114 24.13 -14.58 -4.25
CA GLU A 114 24.63 -13.32 -4.80
C GLU A 114 24.68 -13.35 -6.33
N ARG A 115 25.19 -14.44 -6.93
CA ARG A 115 25.26 -14.57 -8.39
C ARG A 115 23.88 -14.52 -9.05
N HIS A 116 22.91 -15.26 -8.52
CA HIS A 116 21.54 -15.30 -9.05
C HIS A 116 20.82 -13.97 -8.86
N PHE A 117 21.01 -13.33 -7.70
CA PHE A 117 20.48 -12.00 -7.42
C PHE A 117 21.04 -10.95 -8.38
N ARG A 118 22.36 -10.93 -8.62
CA ARG A 118 22.98 -9.99 -9.57
C ARG A 118 22.47 -10.19 -11.00
N ARG A 119 22.15 -11.43 -11.39
CA ARG A 119 21.49 -11.73 -12.66
C ARG A 119 20.06 -11.18 -12.70
N ALA A 120 19.30 -11.30 -11.60
CA ALA A 120 17.98 -10.70 -11.47
C ALA A 120 18.04 -9.17 -11.55
N VAL A 121 19.00 -8.53 -10.89
CA VAL A 121 19.24 -7.07 -10.96
C VAL A 121 19.48 -6.64 -12.40
N ALA A 122 20.36 -7.33 -13.14
CA ALA A 122 20.62 -7.01 -14.54
C ALA A 122 19.35 -7.12 -15.41
N HIS A 123 18.57 -8.19 -15.24
CA HIS A 123 17.33 -8.40 -15.98
C HIS A 123 16.27 -7.34 -15.65
N VAL A 124 16.05 -7.05 -14.36
CA VAL A 124 15.08 -6.02 -13.94
C VAL A 124 15.52 -4.62 -14.40
N THR A 125 16.83 -4.34 -14.39
CA THR A 125 17.36 -3.08 -14.93
C THR A 125 17.03 -2.94 -16.42
N GLU A 126 17.23 -3.99 -17.21
CA GLU A 126 16.90 -4.02 -18.63
C GLU A 126 15.38 -3.82 -18.85
N LEU A 127 14.55 -4.55 -18.10
CA LEU A 127 13.08 -4.45 -18.18
C LEU A 127 12.54 -3.05 -17.85
N LEU A 128 13.26 -2.28 -17.03
CA LEU A 128 12.84 -0.94 -16.58
C LEU A 128 13.60 0.19 -17.26
N THR A 129 14.48 -0.11 -18.23
CA THR A 129 15.25 0.90 -18.95
C THR A 129 14.32 1.72 -19.84
N LEU A 130 14.19 3.02 -19.56
CA LEU A 130 13.40 3.94 -20.37
C LEU A 130 14.03 4.17 -21.76
N ASP A 131 13.19 4.26 -22.80
CA ASP A 131 13.64 4.60 -24.16
C ASP A 131 14.41 5.92 -24.22
N LYS A 132 13.98 6.88 -23.38
CA LYS A 132 14.64 8.16 -23.18
C LYS A 132 14.77 8.41 -21.68
N LYS A 133 16.00 8.69 -21.25
CA LYS A 133 16.28 9.09 -19.87
C LYS A 133 15.55 10.38 -19.51
N LEU A 134 15.21 10.50 -18.23
CA LEU A 134 14.54 11.66 -17.68
C LEU A 134 15.55 12.77 -17.39
N PRO A 135 15.24 14.03 -17.68
CA PRO A 135 16.08 15.13 -17.22
C PRO A 135 16.09 15.13 -15.68
N MET A 136 17.26 15.36 -15.09
CA MET A 136 17.33 15.48 -13.64
C MET A 136 16.51 16.69 -13.17
N PRO A 137 15.63 16.55 -12.16
CA PRO A 137 14.80 17.64 -11.69
C PRO A 137 15.63 18.82 -11.18
N THR A 138 15.05 20.01 -11.24
CA THR A 138 15.67 21.23 -10.71
C THR A 138 14.90 21.71 -9.49
N ARG A 139 15.46 22.71 -8.80
CA ARG A 139 14.76 23.39 -7.69
C ARG A 139 13.35 23.87 -8.08
N ASP A 140 13.16 24.31 -9.32
CA ASP A 140 11.86 24.80 -9.76
C ASP A 140 10.83 23.68 -9.93
N SER A 141 11.26 22.44 -10.17
CA SER A 141 10.40 21.25 -10.24
C SER A 141 9.64 20.96 -8.94
N LEU A 142 10.10 21.50 -7.80
CA LEU A 142 9.39 21.41 -6.52
C LEU A 142 7.99 22.04 -6.57
N LYS A 143 7.79 23.08 -7.39
CA LYS A 143 6.51 23.79 -7.53
C LYS A 143 5.44 22.93 -8.22
N ASP A 144 5.88 22.00 -9.06
CA ASP A 144 5.00 21.13 -9.85
C ASP A 144 4.67 19.82 -9.12
N THR A 145 5.21 19.63 -7.92
CA THR A 145 5.00 18.41 -7.14
C THR A 145 3.56 18.35 -6.62
N ARG A 146 2.81 17.38 -7.13
CA ARG A 146 1.42 17.15 -6.70
C ARG A 146 1.33 16.75 -5.23
N TYR A 147 0.38 17.34 -4.51
CA TYR A 147 0.06 17.00 -3.12
C TYR A 147 -1.42 17.20 -2.84
N ASP A 148 -1.94 16.55 -1.80
CA ASP A 148 -3.27 16.85 -1.28
C ASP A 148 -3.21 17.92 -0.20
N SER A 149 -3.81 19.07 -0.49
CA SER A 149 -3.81 20.25 0.38
C SER A 149 -4.50 20.04 1.71
N THR A 150 -5.40 19.07 1.87
CA THR A 150 -6.14 18.88 3.12
C THR A 150 -5.46 17.92 4.11
N THR A 151 -4.37 17.29 3.70
CA THR A 151 -3.66 16.30 4.52
C THR A 151 -2.73 16.93 5.56
N PHE A 152 -2.27 16.13 6.52
CA PHE A 152 -1.35 16.56 7.58
C PHE A 152 -0.08 17.20 7.00
N PRO A 153 0.34 18.38 7.50
CA PRO A 153 1.46 19.12 6.91
C PRO A 153 2.84 18.59 7.32
N GLY A 154 2.96 17.77 8.36
CA GLY A 154 4.25 17.46 8.99
C GLY A 154 4.34 18.08 10.38
N LEU A 155 5.20 17.51 11.24
CA LEU A 155 5.29 17.93 12.63
C LEU A 155 5.83 19.36 12.76
N GLU A 156 6.77 19.74 11.91
CA GLU A 156 7.44 21.04 11.93
C GLU A 156 6.45 22.18 11.72
N TYR A 157 5.52 22.00 10.78
CA TYR A 157 4.49 22.98 10.46
C TYR A 157 3.29 22.87 11.39
N ALA A 158 2.92 21.65 11.81
CA ALA A 158 1.81 21.46 12.74
C ALA A 158 2.09 22.09 14.11
N ARG A 159 3.35 22.08 14.56
CA ARG A 159 3.78 22.80 15.77
C ARG A 159 3.70 24.33 15.64
N GLN A 160 3.71 24.85 14.41
CA GLN A 160 3.48 26.27 14.12
C GLN A 160 1.98 26.62 14.03
N GLY A 161 1.08 25.64 14.27
CA GLY A 161 -0.36 25.84 14.25
C GLY A 161 -1.05 25.53 12.92
N MET A 162 -0.30 25.15 11.89
CA MET A 162 -0.85 24.79 10.57
C MET A 162 -1.50 23.41 10.63
N LYS A 163 -2.72 23.27 10.14
CA LYS A 163 -3.50 22.02 10.22
C LYS A 163 -3.35 21.16 8.97
N THR A 164 -3.06 21.79 7.83
CA THR A 164 -3.13 21.17 6.51
C THR A 164 -1.91 21.52 5.65
N ARG A 165 -1.59 20.67 4.66
CA ARG A 165 -0.52 20.95 3.68
C ARG A 165 -0.78 22.22 2.88
N GLY A 166 -2.05 22.55 2.60
CA GLY A 166 -2.45 23.77 1.93
C GLY A 166 -2.02 25.01 2.71
N GLU A 167 -2.31 25.04 4.02
CA GLU A 167 -1.86 26.10 4.92
C GLU A 167 -0.32 26.19 4.99
N ALA A 168 0.37 25.04 5.01
CA ALA A 168 1.82 24.98 5.14
C ALA A 168 2.59 25.17 3.83
N HIS A 169 1.93 25.18 2.67
CA HIS A 169 2.61 24.99 1.39
C HIS A 169 3.66 26.04 1.10
N PHE A 170 3.35 27.32 1.32
CA PHE A 170 4.29 28.41 1.05
C PHE A 170 5.58 28.25 1.89
N THR A 171 5.44 28.02 3.19
CA THR A 171 6.57 27.82 4.11
C THR A 171 7.36 26.57 3.76
N ALA A 172 6.67 25.45 3.51
CA ALA A 172 7.29 24.18 3.18
C ALA A 172 8.02 24.20 1.84
N LEU A 173 7.53 24.94 0.86
CA LEU A 173 8.19 25.10 -0.44
C LEU A 173 9.49 25.89 -0.32
N LEU A 174 9.51 26.98 0.45
CA LEU A 174 10.74 27.75 0.71
C LEU A 174 11.78 26.90 1.45
N ASP A 175 11.32 26.10 2.42
CA ASP A 175 12.15 25.15 3.16
C ASP A 175 12.72 24.07 2.22
N ALA A 176 11.87 23.47 1.37
CA ALA A 176 12.28 22.47 0.39
C ALA A 176 13.29 23.02 -0.62
N GLN A 177 13.13 24.27 -1.06
CA GLN A 177 14.08 24.92 -1.96
C GLN A 177 15.46 25.12 -1.32
N ARG A 178 15.50 25.48 -0.03
CA ARG A 178 16.77 25.60 0.71
C ARG A 178 17.43 24.23 0.87
N ALA A 179 16.67 23.23 1.29
CA ALA A 179 17.14 21.86 1.41
C ALA A 179 17.66 21.31 0.07
N TRP A 180 16.94 21.55 -1.02
CA TRP A 180 17.33 21.15 -2.37
C TRP A 180 18.67 21.75 -2.80
N ASN A 181 18.89 23.05 -2.55
CA ASN A 181 20.16 23.71 -2.88
C ASN A 181 21.32 23.09 -2.09
N SER A 182 21.13 22.85 -0.80
CA SER A 182 22.15 22.21 0.05
C SER A 182 22.48 20.80 -0.44
N LEU A 183 21.46 19.96 -0.69
CA LEU A 183 21.67 18.61 -1.22
C LEU A 183 22.38 18.66 -2.58
N SER A 184 21.96 19.55 -3.48
CA SER A 184 22.58 19.70 -4.81
C SER A 184 24.03 20.19 -4.75
N ALA A 185 24.43 20.84 -3.64
CA ALA A 185 25.80 21.25 -3.37
C ALA A 185 26.63 20.17 -2.65
N GLY A 186 26.10 18.95 -2.48
CA GLY A 186 26.76 17.87 -1.75
C GLY A 186 26.70 18.01 -0.23
N VAL A 187 25.87 18.91 0.31
CA VAL A 187 25.67 19.08 1.75
C VAL A 187 24.51 18.21 2.21
N ARG A 188 24.78 17.33 3.19
CA ARG A 188 23.73 16.49 3.80
C ARG A 188 22.65 17.34 4.47
N VAL A 189 21.40 17.03 4.18
CA VAL A 189 20.21 17.55 4.87
C VAL A 189 19.42 16.36 5.38
N PRO A 190 19.11 16.23 6.68
CA PRO A 190 18.31 15.10 7.17
C PRO A 190 16.83 15.25 6.78
N PRO A 191 16.13 14.13 6.52
CA PRO A 191 14.67 14.11 6.48
C PRO A 191 14.05 14.67 7.76
N HIS A 192 12.86 15.24 7.63
CA HIS A 192 12.06 15.70 8.75
C HIS A 192 11.49 14.51 9.52
N ASP A 193 11.09 14.77 10.75
CA ASP A 193 10.51 13.75 11.60
C ASP A 193 9.15 13.32 11.05
N THR A 194 8.94 12.01 11.00
CA THR A 194 7.71 11.43 10.51
C THR A 194 6.77 11.11 11.67
N ARG A 195 5.54 11.60 11.60
CA ARG A 195 4.56 11.35 12.66
C ARG A 195 4.04 9.91 12.60
N LEU A 196 3.99 9.26 13.76
CA LEU A 196 3.31 7.98 13.93
C LEU A 196 1.79 8.15 13.76
N GLY A 197 1.24 7.46 12.77
CA GLY A 197 -0.18 7.41 12.50
C GLY A 197 -0.64 5.99 12.19
N GLY A 198 -1.91 5.83 11.84
CA GLY A 198 -2.43 4.54 11.44
C GLY A 198 -3.75 4.62 10.70
N LEU A 199 -4.11 3.50 10.07
CA LEU A 199 -5.43 3.27 9.49
C LEU A 199 -6.11 2.12 10.23
N GLY A 200 -7.42 2.26 10.39
CA GLY A 200 -8.25 1.20 10.92
C GLY A 200 -8.30 0.00 9.98
N LYS A 201 -8.62 -1.17 10.53
CA LYS A 201 -8.65 -2.43 9.78
C LYS A 201 -9.76 -3.33 10.30
N LEU A 202 -10.36 -4.06 9.37
CA LEU A 202 -11.28 -5.14 9.67
C LEU A 202 -10.49 -6.34 10.20
N ILE A 203 -10.89 -6.88 11.35
CA ILE A 203 -10.23 -8.00 12.01
C ILE A 203 -11.22 -9.09 12.38
N LYS A 204 -10.74 -10.33 12.37
CA LYS A 204 -11.44 -11.48 12.94
C LYS A 204 -11.02 -11.65 14.40
N ARG A 205 -11.98 -11.71 15.31
CA ARG A 205 -11.83 -12.09 16.71
C ARG A 205 -11.29 -13.52 16.76
N THR A 206 -10.08 -13.69 17.28
CA THR A 206 -9.50 -15.02 17.54
C THR A 206 -9.23 -15.14 19.04
N GLY A 207 -9.96 -16.00 19.74
CA GLY A 207 -9.76 -16.27 21.17
C GLY A 207 -11.01 -16.89 21.85
N PRO A 208 -10.85 -17.55 23.02
CA PRO A 208 -11.97 -18.06 23.81
C PRO A 208 -12.94 -16.93 24.18
N GLY A 209 -14.22 -17.07 23.85
CA GLY A 209 -15.25 -16.04 24.12
C GLY A 209 -15.25 -14.85 23.15
N GLY A 210 -14.52 -14.91 22.02
CA GLY A 210 -14.57 -13.88 20.98
C GLY A 210 -13.93 -12.54 21.38
N ARG A 211 -13.05 -12.52 22.38
CA ARG A 211 -12.26 -11.34 22.69
C ARG A 211 -11.10 -11.20 21.70
N VAL A 212 -10.81 -9.96 21.32
CA VAL A 212 -9.61 -9.62 20.56
C VAL A 212 -8.42 -9.76 21.50
N ASP A 213 -7.57 -10.76 21.27
CA ASP A 213 -6.31 -10.89 22.00
C ASP A 213 -5.33 -9.81 21.51
N THR A 214 -5.27 -8.73 22.28
CA THR A 214 -4.44 -7.56 22.01
C THR A 214 -2.95 -7.84 22.16
N ASP A 215 -2.58 -8.91 22.87
CA ASP A 215 -1.19 -9.25 23.13
C ASP A 215 -0.64 -10.13 22.02
N GLN A 216 -1.45 -10.98 21.39
CA GLN A 216 -1.01 -11.88 20.31
C GLN A 216 -1.27 -11.41 18.86
N GLN A 217 -2.30 -10.62 18.58
CA GLN A 217 -2.57 -10.18 17.18
C GLN A 217 -1.80 -8.91 16.76
N THR A 218 -0.75 -9.01 15.95
CA THR A 218 -0.06 -7.85 15.34
C THR A 218 -0.87 -7.16 14.23
N SER A 219 -2.04 -7.69 13.89
CA SER A 219 -2.84 -7.33 12.72
C SER A 219 -4.01 -6.37 13.00
N LEU A 220 -4.09 -5.78 14.20
CA LEU A 220 -5.21 -4.94 14.66
C LEU A 220 -5.41 -3.62 13.89
N GLY A 221 -4.49 -3.26 12.99
CA GLY A 221 -4.56 -2.06 12.17
C GLY A 221 -3.39 -1.97 11.21
N ARG A 222 -3.29 -0.85 10.49
CA ARG A 222 -2.13 -0.55 9.63
C ARG A 222 -1.36 0.65 10.19
N LEU A 223 -0.04 0.53 10.22
CA LEU A 223 0.86 1.64 10.51
C LEU A 223 0.88 2.61 9.33
N ILE A 224 0.79 3.91 9.60
CA ILE A 224 1.05 4.96 8.62
C ILE A 224 2.11 5.89 9.20
N LEU A 225 3.14 6.13 8.42
CA LEU A 225 4.20 7.06 8.77
C LEU A 225 3.97 8.35 7.98
N MET A 226 3.50 9.40 8.66
CA MET A 226 3.01 10.63 8.02
C MET A 226 4.14 11.62 7.74
N LEU A 227 4.60 11.65 6.48
CA LEU A 227 5.71 12.47 6.00
C LEU A 227 5.42 13.99 6.06
N SER A 228 6.46 14.77 6.34
CA SER A 228 6.45 16.24 6.29
C SER A 228 6.25 16.78 4.87
N HIS A 229 5.61 17.95 4.73
CA HIS A 229 5.31 18.55 3.42
C HIS A 229 6.57 18.92 2.65
N ARG A 230 7.62 19.41 3.32
CA ARG A 230 8.94 19.68 2.71
C ARG A 230 9.48 18.45 1.99
N ASP A 231 9.55 17.34 2.72
CA ASP A 231 10.12 16.09 2.22
C ASP A 231 9.25 15.54 1.09
N LEU A 232 7.92 15.64 1.21
CA LEU A 232 7.02 15.26 0.12
C LEU A 232 7.32 16.03 -1.17
N LEU A 233 7.54 17.35 -1.10
CA LEU A 233 7.88 18.15 -2.27
C LEU A 233 9.20 17.69 -2.91
N MET A 234 10.22 17.45 -2.09
CA MET A 234 11.54 17.02 -2.56
C MET A 234 11.51 15.62 -3.18
N LEU A 235 10.87 14.67 -2.50
CA LEU A 235 10.74 13.30 -2.99
C LEU A 235 9.83 13.24 -4.22
N GLY A 236 8.72 13.98 -4.23
CA GLY A 236 7.79 14.00 -5.35
C GLY A 236 8.38 14.61 -6.63
N ALA A 237 9.31 15.56 -6.53
CA ALA A 237 10.01 16.10 -7.70
C ALA A 237 10.83 15.02 -8.44
N LEU A 238 11.31 13.99 -7.72
CA LEU A 238 12.05 12.85 -8.30
C LEU A 238 11.16 11.64 -8.58
N GLU A 239 10.16 11.37 -7.76
CA GLU A 239 9.33 10.18 -7.92
C GLU A 239 8.28 10.34 -9.02
N GLN A 240 7.64 11.51 -9.12
CA GLN A 240 6.52 11.69 -10.04
C GLN A 240 6.91 11.53 -11.52
N PRO A 241 8.07 12.04 -11.98
CA PRO A 241 8.51 11.77 -13.35
C PRO A 241 8.73 10.28 -13.63
N LEU A 242 9.35 9.55 -12.70
CA LEU A 242 9.56 8.10 -12.82
C LEU A 242 8.25 7.35 -12.94
N THR A 243 7.33 7.57 -11.99
CA THR A 243 6.02 6.89 -11.99
C THR A 243 5.22 7.21 -13.25
N LYS A 244 5.26 8.46 -13.74
CA LYS A 244 4.61 8.83 -15.00
C LYS A 244 5.18 8.07 -16.21
N SER A 245 6.48 7.82 -16.24
CA SER A 245 7.13 7.09 -17.33
C SER A 245 6.76 5.61 -17.38
N TYR A 246 6.30 5.04 -16.27
CA TYR A 246 5.88 3.65 -16.15
C TYR A 246 4.37 3.41 -16.28
N LEU A 247 3.57 4.44 -16.64
CA LEU A 247 2.12 4.29 -16.80
C LEU A 247 1.70 3.46 -18.03
N ASP A 248 2.58 3.35 -19.02
CA ASP A 248 2.29 2.58 -20.24
C ASP A 248 2.17 1.08 -19.95
N GLU A 249 1.27 0.41 -20.66
CA GLU A 249 0.97 -1.01 -20.46
C GLU A 249 2.15 -1.94 -20.76
N ARG A 250 3.20 -1.49 -21.45
CA ARG A 250 4.39 -2.32 -21.68
C ARG A 250 5.16 -2.59 -20.39
N TRP A 251 5.01 -1.75 -19.36
CA TRP A 251 5.78 -1.84 -18.14
C TRP A 251 5.17 -2.82 -17.13
N PRO A 252 5.97 -3.57 -16.36
CA PRO A 252 5.48 -4.52 -15.37
C PRO A 252 4.99 -3.88 -14.06
N ILE A 253 5.12 -2.56 -13.91
CA ILE A 253 4.76 -1.81 -12.71
C ILE A 253 3.40 -1.14 -12.90
N HIS A 254 2.41 -1.49 -12.08
CA HIS A 254 1.02 -1.03 -12.22
C HIS A 254 0.69 0.21 -11.40
N ILE A 255 1.69 0.99 -10.99
CA ILE A 255 1.46 2.17 -10.14
C ILE A 255 0.62 3.16 -10.89
N GLY A 256 -0.61 3.23 -10.43
CA GLY A 256 -1.57 4.12 -10.98
C GLY A 256 -2.26 3.65 -12.25
N ASN A 257 -2.22 2.37 -12.60
CA ASN A 257 -3.09 1.83 -13.65
C ASN A 257 -4.54 1.67 -13.13
N SER A 258 -5.52 1.58 -14.04
CA SER A 258 -6.96 1.49 -13.72
C SER A 258 -7.45 0.14 -14.22
N TRP A 259 -8.45 -0.41 -13.52
CA TRP A 259 -9.22 -1.52 -14.05
C TRP A 259 -10.33 -1.09 -15.01
N PHE A 260 -10.68 0.19 -15.01
CA PHE A 260 -11.64 0.81 -15.93
C PHE A 260 -11.03 1.09 -17.30
N HIS A 261 -11.90 1.45 -18.24
CA HIS A 261 -11.55 1.84 -19.59
C HIS A 261 -10.68 0.79 -20.33
N GLY A 262 -11.04 -0.47 -20.17
CA GLY A 262 -10.36 -1.62 -20.77
C GLY A 262 -9.06 -2.03 -20.07
N GLY A 263 -8.74 -1.45 -18.91
CA GLY A 263 -7.50 -1.77 -18.20
C GLY A 263 -7.42 -3.22 -17.70
N ALA A 264 -8.56 -3.79 -17.26
CA ALA A 264 -8.64 -5.21 -16.93
C ALA A 264 -8.33 -6.12 -18.13
N GLU A 265 -8.85 -5.77 -19.31
CA GLU A 265 -8.60 -6.54 -20.53
C GLU A 265 -7.15 -6.46 -21.00
N ARG A 266 -6.56 -5.26 -20.97
CA ARG A 266 -5.12 -5.06 -21.25
C ARG A 266 -4.25 -5.90 -20.32
N PHE A 267 -4.53 -5.88 -19.01
CA PHE A 267 -3.79 -6.69 -18.04
C PHE A 267 -3.89 -8.19 -18.31
N VAL A 268 -5.09 -8.72 -18.51
CA VAL A 268 -5.30 -10.15 -18.79
C VAL A 268 -4.59 -10.56 -20.08
N ASN A 269 -4.71 -9.77 -21.15
CA ASN A 269 -4.08 -10.06 -22.43
C ASN A 269 -2.55 -10.12 -22.34
N ARG A 270 -1.94 -9.33 -21.47
CA ARG A 270 -0.48 -9.33 -21.27
C ARG A 270 0.07 -10.64 -20.73
N ILE A 271 -0.74 -11.40 -20.00
CA ILE A 271 -0.34 -12.68 -19.39
C ILE A 271 -1.09 -13.88 -19.99
N ALA A 272 -1.94 -13.68 -21.00
CA ALA A 272 -2.82 -14.72 -21.53
C ALA A 272 -2.11 -15.89 -22.22
N ASN A 273 -0.88 -15.68 -22.70
CA ASN A 273 -0.10 -16.73 -23.37
C ASN A 273 0.57 -17.71 -22.40
N TYR A 274 0.52 -17.44 -21.09
CA TYR A 274 1.09 -18.31 -20.06
C TYR A 274 0.07 -19.33 -19.56
N SER A 275 0.54 -20.37 -18.86
CA SER A 275 -0.30 -21.50 -18.44
C SER A 275 -0.38 -21.67 -16.92
N ILE A 276 0.59 -21.15 -16.17
CA ILE A 276 0.63 -21.22 -14.71
C ILE A 276 0.78 -19.82 -14.17
N TYR A 277 0.02 -19.51 -13.12
CA TYR A 277 0.02 -18.21 -12.47
C TYR A 277 0.20 -18.38 -10.97
N HIS A 278 1.23 -17.75 -10.42
CA HIS A 278 1.43 -17.63 -8.99
C HIS A 278 1.04 -16.22 -8.56
N CYS A 279 0.05 -16.12 -7.69
CA CYS A 279 -0.34 -14.86 -7.04
C CYS A 279 0.30 -14.87 -5.66
N PHE A 280 1.17 -13.91 -5.36
CA PHE A 280 1.85 -13.81 -4.07
C PHE A 280 1.41 -12.55 -3.30
N ASP A 281 1.27 -12.71 -1.99
CA ASP A 281 0.95 -11.66 -1.02
C ASP A 281 1.97 -11.75 0.11
N ALA A 282 2.87 -10.77 0.19
CA ALA A 282 3.99 -10.80 1.12
C ALA A 282 3.59 -10.39 2.54
N LYS A 283 3.93 -11.23 3.53
CA LYS A 283 3.62 -10.93 4.91
C LYS A 283 4.50 -9.80 5.43
N SER A 284 3.85 -8.73 5.93
CA SER A 284 4.51 -7.59 6.58
C SER A 284 5.62 -6.96 5.70
N PHE A 285 5.39 -6.86 4.40
CA PHE A 285 6.42 -6.53 3.41
C PHE A 285 7.23 -5.28 3.76
N ASP A 286 6.56 -4.16 4.09
CA ASP A 286 7.19 -2.91 4.52
C ASP A 286 8.30 -3.13 5.57
N ALA A 287 8.05 -3.97 6.58
CA ALA A 287 8.99 -4.19 7.69
C ALA A 287 10.05 -5.26 7.39
N SER A 288 9.78 -6.14 6.43
CA SER A 288 10.64 -7.28 6.08
C SER A 288 11.75 -6.90 5.09
N ILE A 289 11.70 -5.72 4.47
CA ILE A 289 12.72 -5.25 3.53
C ILE A 289 13.99 -4.78 4.25
N ASP A 290 15.15 -5.25 3.84
CA ASP A 290 16.45 -4.76 4.32
C ASP A 290 16.97 -3.56 3.49
N GLY A 291 17.76 -2.69 4.13
CA GLY A 291 18.24 -1.45 3.50
C GLY A 291 19.04 -1.66 2.21
N TRP A 292 19.78 -2.77 2.08
CA TRP A 292 20.54 -3.06 0.87
C TRP A 292 19.62 -3.31 -0.35
N LEU A 293 18.44 -3.94 -0.17
CA LEU A 293 17.45 -4.10 -1.24
C LEU A 293 16.89 -2.75 -1.70
N VAL A 294 16.64 -1.84 -0.75
CA VAL A 294 16.21 -0.47 -1.05
C VAL A 294 17.27 0.25 -1.88
N ARG A 295 18.56 0.09 -1.52
CA ARG A 295 19.67 0.71 -2.29
C ARG A 295 19.74 0.19 -3.71
N GLU A 296 19.61 -1.12 -3.93
CA GLU A 296 19.59 -1.72 -5.27
C GLU A 296 18.41 -1.20 -6.10
N ALA A 297 17.20 -1.16 -5.53
CA ALA A 297 16.03 -0.61 -6.21
C ALA A 297 16.19 0.88 -6.55
N LEU A 298 16.74 1.69 -5.63
CA LEU A 298 17.02 3.10 -5.89
C LEU A 298 18.09 3.29 -6.97
N GLN A 299 19.09 2.41 -7.06
CA GLN A 299 20.09 2.47 -8.14
C GLN A 299 19.46 2.22 -9.51
N ILE A 300 18.56 1.23 -9.62
CA ILE A 300 17.82 0.95 -10.87
C ILE A 300 16.99 2.17 -11.30
N LEU A 301 16.28 2.79 -10.35
CA LEU A 301 15.48 3.99 -10.60
C LEU A 301 16.35 5.21 -10.94
N ARG A 302 17.48 5.37 -10.25
CA ARG A 302 18.46 6.45 -10.47
C ARG A 302 19.06 6.42 -11.86
N GLN A 303 19.29 5.24 -12.43
CA GLN A 303 19.87 5.09 -13.78
C GLN A 303 18.97 5.63 -14.89
N GLN A 304 17.67 5.81 -14.62
CA GLN A 304 16.70 6.34 -15.57
C GLN A 304 16.81 7.85 -15.77
N TYR A 305 17.57 8.55 -14.93
CA TYR A 305 17.86 9.97 -15.07
C TYR A 305 19.12 10.23 -15.90
N GLU A 306 19.10 11.29 -16.70
CA GLU A 306 20.28 11.91 -17.31
C GLU A 306 21.26 12.31 -16.21
N ASP A 307 22.52 11.88 -16.35
CA ASP A 307 23.54 12.01 -15.30
C ASP A 307 23.12 11.48 -13.92
N GLY A 308 22.11 10.61 -13.84
CA GLY A 308 21.57 10.14 -12.57
C GLY A 308 22.67 9.57 -11.67
N MET A 309 23.60 8.80 -12.25
CA MET A 309 24.74 8.19 -11.56
C MET A 309 25.90 9.15 -11.22
N ASN A 310 25.80 10.44 -11.56
CA ASN A 310 26.81 11.44 -11.21
C ASN A 310 26.83 11.67 -9.69
N SER A 311 28.02 11.62 -9.09
CA SER A 311 28.23 11.79 -7.65
C SER A 311 27.69 13.10 -7.06
N ARG A 312 27.51 14.15 -7.87
CA ARG A 312 26.89 15.41 -7.43
C ARG A 312 25.47 15.24 -6.89
N TYR A 313 24.79 14.13 -7.25
CA TYR A 313 23.44 13.81 -6.80
C TYR A 313 23.40 12.76 -5.69
N ASP A 314 24.55 12.27 -5.20
CA ASP A 314 24.59 11.21 -4.19
C ASP A 314 23.84 11.58 -2.91
N THR A 315 24.03 12.81 -2.44
CA THR A 315 23.32 13.36 -1.27
C THR A 315 21.81 13.42 -1.45
N LEU A 316 21.33 13.70 -2.66
CA LEU A 316 19.91 13.72 -2.97
C LEU A 316 19.31 12.31 -2.93
N TRP A 317 20.02 11.32 -3.47
CA TRP A 317 19.58 9.92 -3.42
C TRP A 317 19.74 9.32 -2.02
N GLU A 318 20.74 9.75 -1.25
CA GLU A 318 20.86 9.36 0.16
C GLU A 318 19.72 9.96 0.99
N PHE A 319 19.26 11.19 0.70
CA PHE A 319 18.05 11.74 1.33
C PHE A 319 16.82 10.86 1.05
N VAL A 320 16.65 10.38 -0.20
CA VAL A 320 15.56 9.44 -0.54
C VAL A 320 15.69 8.16 0.29
N TYR A 321 16.88 7.57 0.36
CA TYR A 321 17.15 6.37 1.15
C TYR A 321 16.87 6.58 2.65
N GLU A 322 17.41 7.64 3.25
CA GLU A 322 17.22 7.98 4.66
C GLU A 322 15.73 8.18 4.98
N SER A 323 14.98 8.83 4.09
CA SER A 323 13.53 9.04 4.26
C SER A 323 12.68 7.76 4.15
N LEU A 324 13.23 6.69 3.58
CA LEU A 324 12.59 5.37 3.49
C LEU A 324 13.01 4.47 4.64
N VAL A 325 14.31 4.37 4.91
CA VAL A 325 14.91 3.34 5.77
C VAL A 325 15.29 3.88 7.14
N ASP A 326 15.96 5.02 7.21
CA ASP A 326 16.54 5.58 8.44
C ASP A 326 15.73 6.76 9.02
N VAL A 327 14.41 6.73 8.84
CA VAL A 327 13.52 7.83 9.26
C VAL A 327 13.31 7.85 10.77
N ILE A 328 13.29 9.06 11.35
CA ILE A 328 12.87 9.28 12.74
C ILE A 328 11.34 9.28 12.79
N ILE A 329 10.79 8.41 13.63
CA ILE A 329 9.37 8.25 13.87
C ILE A 329 9.04 8.91 15.21
N CYS A 330 8.20 9.94 15.17
CA CYS A 330 7.78 10.68 16.35
C CYS A 330 6.35 10.32 16.74
N ARG A 331 6.18 9.92 18.00
CA ARG A 331 4.89 9.64 18.63
C ARG A 331 4.27 10.96 19.11
N ASP A 332 2.94 11.01 19.23
CA ASP A 332 2.22 12.25 19.55
C ASP A 332 2.67 12.91 20.88
N ASP A 333 3.19 12.15 21.83
CA ASP A 333 3.73 12.65 23.10
C ASP A 333 5.19 13.10 23.07
N GLY A 334 5.84 13.07 21.90
CA GLY A 334 7.21 13.57 21.73
C GLY A 334 8.30 12.50 21.77
N VAL A 335 7.96 11.23 22.02
CA VAL A 335 8.92 10.12 21.92
C VAL A 335 9.39 9.96 20.48
N ARG A 336 10.70 9.89 20.26
CA ARG A 336 11.34 9.81 18.93
C ARG A 336 12.17 8.53 18.80
N MET A 337 11.83 7.72 17.81
CA MET A 337 12.44 6.42 17.56
C MET A 337 12.84 6.34 16.08
N GLN A 338 14.10 6.06 15.80
CA GLN A 338 14.59 5.86 14.44
C GLN A 338 14.68 4.37 14.14
N LYS A 339 14.04 3.94 13.06
CA LYS A 339 14.20 2.59 12.53
C LYS A 339 15.40 2.53 11.58
N HIS A 340 15.94 1.32 11.37
CA HIS A 340 17.09 1.08 10.47
C HIS A 340 16.84 -0.02 9.44
N VAL A 341 15.61 -0.54 9.39
CA VAL A 341 15.15 -1.56 8.45
C VAL A 341 13.73 -1.23 7.99
N GLY A 342 13.27 -1.92 6.96
CA GLY A 342 11.98 -1.72 6.35
C GLY A 342 11.86 -0.38 5.62
N THR A 343 10.74 -0.19 4.93
CA THR A 343 10.41 1.04 4.22
C THR A 343 9.31 1.82 4.95
N THR A 344 9.08 3.06 4.52
CA THR A 344 8.15 4.00 5.16
C THR A 344 6.92 4.17 4.30
N SER A 345 5.76 3.65 4.73
CA SER A 345 4.54 3.57 3.91
C SER A 345 3.96 4.91 3.43
N GLY A 346 4.27 6.03 4.09
CA GLY A 346 3.85 7.37 3.66
C GLY A 346 4.86 8.12 2.79
N ASN A 347 5.99 7.48 2.45
CA ASN A 347 6.98 8.02 1.52
C ASN A 347 6.48 7.86 0.08
N SER A 348 6.64 8.89 -0.78
CA SER A 348 6.16 8.83 -2.17
C SER A 348 6.85 7.74 -2.99
N PHE A 349 8.11 7.42 -2.70
CA PHE A 349 8.85 6.35 -3.38
C PHE A 349 8.41 4.95 -2.95
N ASN A 350 7.67 4.79 -1.85
CA ASN A 350 7.47 3.49 -1.21
C ASN A 350 6.91 2.44 -2.18
N SER A 351 5.81 2.76 -2.89
CA SER A 351 5.21 1.83 -3.84
C SER A 351 6.12 1.50 -5.01
N LEU A 352 6.84 2.49 -5.57
CA LEU A 352 7.73 2.29 -6.72
C LEU A 352 8.95 1.44 -6.36
N VAL A 353 9.60 1.76 -5.26
CA VAL A 353 10.73 0.98 -4.73
C VAL A 353 10.31 -0.44 -4.40
N GLN A 354 9.17 -0.61 -3.74
CA GLN A 354 8.65 -1.94 -3.41
C GLN A 354 8.32 -2.77 -4.65
N SER A 355 7.71 -2.17 -5.68
CA SER A 355 7.49 -2.86 -6.96
C SER A 355 8.79 -3.39 -7.56
N VAL A 356 9.85 -2.57 -7.59
CA VAL A 356 11.17 -3.00 -8.09
C VAL A 356 11.73 -4.13 -7.23
N ILE A 357 11.65 -4.03 -5.89
CA ILE A 357 12.07 -5.09 -4.97
C ILE A 357 11.29 -6.39 -5.23
N THR A 358 9.98 -6.32 -5.38
CA THR A 358 9.13 -7.50 -5.66
C THR A 358 9.52 -8.19 -6.97
N MET A 359 9.88 -7.43 -8.02
CA MET A 359 10.45 -7.99 -9.24
C MET A 359 11.80 -8.68 -8.98
N LEU A 360 12.70 -8.04 -8.22
CA LEU A 360 14.00 -8.63 -7.87
C LEU A 360 13.84 -9.96 -7.12
N LEU A 361 12.91 -10.02 -6.16
CA LEU A 361 12.56 -11.24 -5.42
C LEU A 361 12.05 -12.34 -6.35
N GLY A 362 11.07 -12.00 -7.20
CA GLY A 362 10.45 -12.94 -8.12
C GLY A 362 11.45 -13.50 -9.14
N TYR A 363 12.18 -12.64 -9.84
CA TYR A 363 13.19 -13.10 -10.79
C TYR A 363 14.35 -13.85 -10.13
N THR A 364 14.78 -13.48 -8.92
CA THR A 364 15.79 -14.27 -8.19
C THR A 364 15.29 -15.69 -7.92
N SER A 365 14.04 -15.84 -7.46
CA SER A 365 13.44 -17.16 -7.21
C SER A 365 13.37 -18.04 -8.46
N LEU A 366 13.00 -17.45 -9.61
CA LEU A 366 12.99 -18.13 -10.91
C LEU A 366 14.40 -18.53 -11.36
N ILE A 367 15.36 -17.61 -11.27
CA ILE A 367 16.75 -17.85 -11.69
C ILE A 367 17.41 -18.94 -10.84
N VAL A 368 17.22 -18.93 -9.52
CA VAL A 368 17.76 -19.96 -8.61
C VAL A 368 17.19 -21.33 -8.97
N THR A 369 15.87 -21.46 -9.03
CA THR A 369 15.20 -22.75 -9.26
C THR A 369 15.45 -23.31 -10.66
N ALA A 370 15.55 -22.44 -11.67
CA ALA A 370 15.91 -22.85 -13.02
C ALA A 370 17.37 -23.27 -13.13
N HIS A 371 18.28 -22.55 -12.46
CA HIS A 371 19.70 -22.88 -12.45
C HIS A 371 19.97 -24.22 -11.73
N GLU A 372 19.30 -24.49 -10.62
CA GLU A 372 19.45 -25.76 -9.90
C GLU A 372 19.06 -26.98 -10.75
N ARG A 373 18.06 -26.83 -11.62
CA ARG A 373 17.53 -27.94 -12.43
C ARG A 373 18.17 -28.06 -13.80
N TYR A 374 18.46 -26.94 -14.45
CA TYR A 374 18.85 -26.88 -15.86
C TYR A 374 20.06 -25.96 -16.11
N PHE A 375 20.78 -25.55 -15.05
CA PHE A 375 21.94 -24.67 -15.13
C PHE A 375 21.64 -23.36 -15.91
N GLU A 376 22.64 -22.78 -16.58
CA GLU A 376 22.51 -21.52 -17.32
C GLU A 376 21.50 -21.60 -18.49
N PHE A 377 21.32 -22.78 -19.09
CA PHE A 377 20.28 -22.96 -20.11
C PHE A 377 18.88 -22.71 -19.52
N GLY A 378 18.61 -23.26 -18.33
CA GLY A 378 17.38 -22.99 -17.60
C GLY A 378 17.17 -21.52 -17.29
N VAL A 379 18.21 -20.83 -16.85
CA VAL A 379 18.17 -19.39 -16.54
C VAL A 379 17.75 -18.57 -17.76
N ASN A 380 18.38 -18.81 -18.91
CA ASN A 380 18.03 -18.07 -20.12
C ASN A 380 16.61 -18.39 -20.60
N LEU A 381 16.20 -19.67 -20.49
CA LEU A 381 14.87 -20.09 -20.89
C LEU A 381 13.79 -19.47 -19.99
N ILE A 382 13.93 -19.54 -18.67
CA ILE A 382 12.90 -19.06 -17.73
C ILE A 382 12.67 -17.56 -17.85
N LEU A 383 13.72 -16.77 -18.10
CA LEU A 383 13.60 -15.32 -18.27
C LEU A 383 12.82 -14.92 -19.53
N THR A 384 12.77 -15.79 -20.54
CA THR A 384 11.96 -15.56 -21.77
C THR A 384 10.56 -16.17 -21.68
N GLN A 385 10.34 -17.11 -20.77
CA GLN A 385 9.11 -17.89 -20.59
C GLN A 385 8.38 -17.55 -19.29
N SER A 386 8.69 -16.39 -18.70
CA SER A 386 8.05 -15.87 -17.52
C SER A 386 7.71 -14.41 -17.67
N LYS A 387 6.72 -13.96 -16.90
CA LYS A 387 6.33 -12.56 -16.78
C LYS A 387 5.93 -12.27 -15.34
N ILE A 388 6.36 -11.13 -14.83
CA ILE A 388 6.01 -10.66 -13.49
C ILE A 388 5.33 -9.31 -13.60
N GLU A 389 4.13 -9.21 -13.04
CA GLU A 389 3.36 -7.97 -12.88
C GLU A 389 3.32 -7.59 -11.40
N VAL A 390 3.60 -6.32 -11.08
CA VAL A 390 3.77 -5.87 -9.68
C VAL A 390 3.08 -4.54 -9.36
N LEU A 391 2.68 -4.40 -8.10
CA LEU A 391 2.41 -3.12 -7.46
C LEU A 391 2.69 -3.25 -5.97
N GLY A 392 3.79 -2.64 -5.49
CA GLY A 392 4.20 -2.78 -4.10
C GLY A 392 4.52 -4.24 -3.78
N ASP A 393 3.82 -4.79 -2.79
CA ASP A 393 3.91 -6.18 -2.34
C ASP A 393 3.03 -7.17 -3.10
N ASP A 394 2.02 -6.68 -3.84
CA ASP A 394 1.16 -7.51 -4.68
C ASP A 394 1.89 -7.88 -5.99
N MET A 395 1.86 -9.17 -6.35
CA MET A 395 2.41 -9.64 -7.62
C MET A 395 1.66 -10.81 -8.25
N VAL A 396 1.73 -10.86 -9.58
CA VAL A 396 1.39 -12.04 -10.39
C VAL A 396 2.62 -12.47 -11.17
N MET A 397 3.00 -13.73 -11.01
CA MET A 397 4.04 -14.38 -11.80
C MET A 397 3.39 -15.38 -12.75
N ALA A 398 3.50 -15.15 -14.04
CA ALA A 398 2.96 -15.99 -15.10
C ALA A 398 4.10 -16.79 -15.75
N LEU A 399 3.91 -18.10 -15.92
CA LEU A 399 4.91 -19.04 -16.44
C LEU A 399 4.33 -19.93 -17.54
N ASP A 400 5.18 -20.30 -18.50
CA ASP A 400 4.85 -21.31 -19.50
C ASP A 400 4.69 -22.71 -18.88
N VAL A 401 3.93 -23.58 -19.56
CA VAL A 401 3.62 -24.94 -19.09
C VAL A 401 4.85 -25.80 -18.77
N HIS A 402 6.00 -25.51 -19.39
CA HIS A 402 7.27 -26.21 -19.13
C HIS A 402 7.72 -26.06 -17.66
N TRP A 403 7.32 -24.97 -17.00
CA TRP A 403 7.65 -24.65 -15.62
C TRP A 403 6.59 -25.10 -14.61
N SER A 404 5.65 -25.99 -15.01
CA SER A 404 4.56 -26.50 -14.15
C SER A 404 5.01 -27.19 -12.87
N TYR A 405 6.27 -27.61 -12.79
CA TYR A 405 6.85 -28.21 -11.58
C TYR A 405 7.20 -27.16 -10.51
N LEU A 406 7.30 -25.87 -10.86
CA LEU A 406 7.56 -24.80 -9.90
C LEU A 406 6.28 -24.51 -9.11
N SER A 407 6.21 -25.03 -7.89
CA SER A 407 5.13 -24.68 -6.98
C SER A 407 5.37 -23.33 -6.30
N LYS A 408 4.31 -22.73 -5.77
CA LYS A 408 4.44 -21.50 -4.96
C LYS A 408 5.33 -21.71 -3.74
N GLU A 409 5.33 -22.89 -3.14
CA GLU A 409 6.16 -23.23 -1.98
C GLU A 409 7.64 -23.27 -2.34
N ILE A 410 8.00 -23.77 -3.53
CA ILE A 410 9.40 -23.79 -4.00
C ILE A 410 9.90 -22.35 -4.15
N LEU A 411 9.13 -21.51 -4.86
CA LEU A 411 9.49 -20.11 -5.11
C LEU A 411 9.51 -19.30 -3.81
N ALA A 412 8.50 -19.47 -2.95
CA ALA A 412 8.44 -18.83 -1.63
C ALA A 412 9.57 -19.28 -0.71
N GLY A 413 10.02 -20.54 -0.83
CA GLY A 413 11.17 -21.07 -0.11
C GLY A 413 12.45 -20.31 -0.47
N VAL A 414 12.71 -20.10 -1.77
CA VAL A 414 13.88 -19.30 -2.21
C VAL A 414 13.79 -17.87 -1.70
N VAL A 415 12.62 -17.23 -1.77
CA VAL A 415 12.46 -15.85 -1.30
C VAL A 415 12.68 -15.72 0.20
N LEU A 416 12.17 -16.68 0.99
CA LEU A 416 12.41 -16.71 2.43
C LEU A 416 13.89 -16.92 2.75
N ASP A 417 14.55 -17.82 2.04
CA ASP A 417 15.95 -18.18 2.24
C ASP A 417 16.93 -17.08 1.81
N CYS A 418 16.58 -16.32 0.76
CA CYS A 418 17.43 -15.29 0.18
C CYS A 418 17.19 -13.92 0.83
N PHE A 419 15.94 -13.56 1.12
CA PHE A 419 15.56 -12.21 1.51
C PHE A 419 14.85 -12.13 2.87
N HIS A 420 14.60 -13.27 3.54
CA HIS A 420 13.85 -13.33 4.78
C HIS A 420 12.43 -12.74 4.69
N ILE A 421 11.86 -12.72 3.48
CA ILE A 421 10.51 -12.25 3.18
C ILE A 421 9.61 -13.47 2.96
N SER A 422 8.42 -13.47 3.59
CA SER A 422 7.52 -14.62 3.55
C SER A 422 6.39 -14.47 2.54
N TRP A 423 6.38 -15.38 1.57
CA TRP A 423 5.29 -15.61 0.61
C TRP A 423 4.44 -16.86 0.93
N PHE A 424 4.57 -17.41 2.14
CA PHE A 424 3.77 -18.56 2.59
C PHE A 424 2.37 -18.17 3.11
N GLY A 425 1.90 -16.96 2.83
CA GLY A 425 0.61 -16.46 3.30
C GLY A 425 -0.57 -17.21 2.69
N ASN A 426 -1.70 -17.26 3.40
CA ASN A 426 -2.93 -17.91 2.91
C ASN A 426 -3.51 -17.28 1.64
N LYS A 427 -3.09 -16.05 1.31
CA LYS A 427 -3.46 -15.36 0.07
C LYS A 427 -2.50 -15.62 -1.08
N SER A 428 -1.39 -16.33 -0.83
CA SER A 428 -0.47 -16.76 -1.88
C SER A 428 -0.92 -18.11 -2.42
N PHE A 429 -1.23 -18.18 -3.72
CA PHE A 429 -1.77 -19.38 -4.36
C PHE A 429 -1.29 -19.54 -5.81
N THR A 430 -1.43 -20.76 -6.33
CA THR A 430 -1.15 -21.10 -7.73
C THR A 430 -2.46 -21.42 -8.43
N THR A 431 -2.61 -20.99 -9.68
CA THR A 431 -3.70 -21.39 -10.55
C THR A 431 -3.23 -21.62 -11.98
N GLN A 432 -3.98 -22.43 -12.72
CA GLN A 432 -3.86 -22.58 -14.18
C GLN A 432 -5.00 -21.86 -14.92
N LYS A 433 -5.95 -21.29 -14.17
CA LYS A 433 -7.03 -20.47 -14.72
C LYS A 433 -6.60 -19.02 -14.70
N LEU A 434 -6.60 -18.39 -15.87
CA LEU A 434 -6.38 -16.95 -15.99
C LEU A 434 -7.56 -16.14 -15.43
N MET A 435 -8.78 -16.59 -15.73
CA MET A 435 -10.04 -15.92 -15.37
C MET A 435 -11.03 -16.92 -14.79
N ASP A 436 -12.00 -16.40 -14.05
CA ASP A 436 -13.15 -17.18 -13.58
C ASP A 436 -14.24 -17.31 -14.65
N ASP A 437 -14.96 -18.44 -14.60
CA ASP A 437 -16.09 -18.73 -15.48
C ASP A 437 -17.40 -18.16 -14.89
N ASP A 438 -18.22 -17.56 -15.76
CA ASP A 438 -19.51 -16.96 -15.37
C ASP A 438 -20.47 -17.96 -14.69
N SER A 439 -20.39 -19.24 -15.05
CA SER A 439 -21.31 -20.29 -14.60
C SER A 439 -20.94 -20.95 -13.26
N THR A 440 -19.76 -20.64 -12.70
CA THR A 440 -19.32 -21.27 -11.45
C THR A 440 -20.05 -20.65 -10.25
N PRO A 441 -20.58 -21.40 -9.27
CA PRO A 441 -21.15 -20.82 -8.05
C PRO A 441 -20.12 -20.04 -7.22
N GLU A 442 -20.51 -19.02 -6.43
CA GLU A 442 -19.54 -18.15 -5.71
C GLU A 442 -18.54 -18.89 -4.82
N HIS A 443 -18.97 -19.96 -4.14
CA HIS A 443 -18.07 -20.78 -3.31
C HIS A 443 -17.04 -21.60 -4.13
N GLU A 444 -17.21 -21.67 -5.45
CA GLU A 444 -16.27 -22.26 -6.41
C GLU A 444 -15.65 -21.24 -7.39
N ARG A 445 -16.14 -19.98 -7.40
CA ARG A 445 -15.50 -18.83 -8.06
C ARG A 445 -14.21 -18.49 -7.29
N PHE A 446 -13.34 -17.61 -7.82
CA PHE A 446 -12.02 -17.27 -7.26
C PHE A 446 -10.91 -18.30 -7.54
N LYS A 447 -11.01 -19.00 -8.67
CA LYS A 447 -9.96 -19.89 -9.17
C LYS A 447 -9.04 -19.18 -10.16
N GLY A 448 -9.45 -18.03 -10.72
CA GLY A 448 -8.66 -17.22 -11.64
C GLY A 448 -7.47 -16.50 -10.97
N VAL A 449 -6.75 -15.73 -11.76
CA VAL A 449 -5.70 -14.82 -11.27
C VAL A 449 -6.32 -13.75 -10.37
N GLN A 450 -5.67 -13.48 -9.24
CA GLN A 450 -6.01 -12.36 -8.36
C GLN A 450 -4.87 -11.34 -8.38
N PHE A 451 -5.21 -10.06 -8.54
CA PHE A 451 -4.25 -8.96 -8.44
C PHE A 451 -4.92 -7.70 -7.89
N LEU A 452 -4.29 -6.99 -6.95
CA LEU A 452 -4.87 -5.83 -6.24
C LEU A 452 -6.23 -6.10 -5.57
N GLY A 453 -6.44 -7.35 -5.13
CA GLY A 453 -7.71 -7.83 -4.59
C GLY A 453 -8.85 -7.93 -5.61
N MET A 454 -8.55 -7.86 -6.91
CA MET A 454 -9.51 -8.07 -8.00
C MET A 454 -9.29 -9.45 -8.62
N TYR A 455 -10.39 -10.09 -8.98
CA TYR A 455 -10.44 -11.21 -9.91
C TYR A 455 -10.97 -10.74 -11.26
N PHE A 456 -10.84 -11.58 -12.27
CA PHE A 456 -11.23 -11.25 -13.64
C PHE A 456 -12.13 -12.33 -14.21
N ARG A 457 -13.15 -11.92 -14.97
CA ARG A 457 -14.04 -12.83 -15.71
C ARG A 457 -14.40 -12.26 -17.07
N HIS A 458 -14.82 -13.14 -17.97
CA HIS A 458 -15.46 -12.68 -19.20
C HIS A 458 -16.90 -12.23 -18.94
N GLN A 459 -17.35 -11.24 -19.69
CA GLN A 459 -18.75 -10.85 -19.75
C GLN A 459 -19.11 -10.50 -21.20
N ARG A 460 -20.33 -10.81 -21.63
CA ARG A 460 -20.84 -10.37 -22.94
C ARG A 460 -21.40 -8.95 -22.84
N LEU A 461 -21.01 -8.07 -23.76
CA LEU A 461 -21.64 -6.76 -23.94
C LEU A 461 -22.95 -6.89 -24.72
N GLY A 462 -24.02 -7.22 -24.01
CA GLY A 462 -25.37 -7.39 -24.57
C GLY A 462 -25.84 -8.85 -24.59
N THR A 463 -27.07 -9.05 -25.06
CA THR A 463 -27.77 -10.35 -25.01
C THR A 463 -27.72 -11.14 -26.33
N GLY A 464 -27.17 -10.54 -27.39
CA GLY A 464 -27.08 -11.19 -28.71
C GLY A 464 -26.03 -12.31 -28.77
N PRO A 465 -26.19 -13.30 -29.67
CA PRO A 465 -25.23 -14.40 -29.83
C PRO A 465 -23.83 -13.92 -30.27
N TYR A 466 -23.77 -12.77 -30.95
CA TYR A 466 -22.54 -12.12 -31.42
C TYR A 466 -22.05 -10.98 -30.51
N ALA A 467 -22.64 -10.80 -29.32
CA ALA A 467 -22.18 -9.81 -28.37
C ALA A 467 -20.69 -10.06 -28.03
N PRO A 468 -19.82 -9.04 -28.13
CA PRO A 468 -18.40 -9.22 -27.87
C PRO A 468 -18.19 -9.63 -26.41
N LYS A 469 -17.26 -10.56 -26.18
CA LYS A 469 -16.78 -10.90 -24.85
C LYS A 469 -15.72 -9.89 -24.45
N VAL A 470 -15.89 -9.30 -23.28
CA VAL A 470 -14.94 -8.37 -22.66
C VAL A 470 -14.48 -8.93 -21.33
N VAL A 471 -13.35 -8.46 -20.83
CA VAL A 471 -12.86 -8.79 -19.48
C VAL A 471 -13.37 -7.74 -18.50
N VAL A 472 -13.99 -8.19 -17.40
CA VAL A 472 -14.43 -7.32 -16.31
C VAL A 472 -13.71 -7.67 -15.00
N PRO A 473 -13.26 -6.65 -14.23
CA PRO A 473 -12.71 -6.85 -12.90
C PRO A 473 -13.84 -7.02 -11.88
N TYR A 474 -13.62 -7.80 -10.83
CA TYR A 474 -14.59 -7.93 -9.74
C TYR A 474 -13.96 -8.31 -8.39
N ARG A 475 -14.67 -8.03 -7.30
CA ARG A 475 -14.32 -8.47 -5.94
C ARG A 475 -15.25 -9.59 -5.44
N PRO A 476 -14.77 -10.44 -4.52
CA PRO A 476 -15.66 -11.32 -3.77
C PRO A 476 -16.80 -10.54 -3.10
N PHE A 477 -18.01 -11.10 -3.08
CA PHE A 477 -19.16 -10.41 -2.49
C PHE A 477 -18.95 -10.20 -0.98
N SER A 478 -18.40 -11.20 -0.30
CA SER A 478 -18.08 -11.15 1.13
C SER A 478 -17.20 -9.95 1.50
N GLU A 479 -16.16 -9.66 0.70
CA GLU A 479 -15.29 -8.49 0.93
C GLU A 479 -16.06 -7.17 0.76
N SER A 480 -16.85 -7.06 -0.31
CA SER A 480 -17.68 -5.88 -0.60
C SER A 480 -18.72 -5.62 0.49
N TYR A 481 -19.41 -6.68 0.92
CA TYR A 481 -20.41 -6.62 2.00
C TYR A 481 -19.78 -6.23 3.34
N MET A 482 -18.65 -6.84 3.71
CA MET A 482 -17.93 -6.48 4.95
C MET A 482 -17.47 -5.02 4.93
N HIS A 483 -17.04 -4.52 3.76
CA HIS A 483 -16.68 -3.12 3.59
C HIS A 483 -17.87 -2.16 3.66
N LEU A 484 -19.11 -2.61 3.42
CA LEU A 484 -20.33 -1.84 3.71
C LEU A 484 -20.68 -1.89 5.19
N LEU A 485 -20.76 -3.10 5.74
CA LEU A 485 -21.21 -3.36 7.11
C LEU A 485 -20.33 -2.67 8.15
N PHE A 486 -19.02 -2.56 7.90
CA PHE A 486 -18.06 -1.96 8.82
C PHE A 486 -17.48 -0.64 8.29
N PRO A 487 -18.12 0.51 8.55
CA PRO A 487 -17.66 1.80 8.09
C PRO A 487 -16.34 2.23 8.75
N LYS A 488 -15.40 2.75 7.94
CA LYS A 488 -14.11 3.28 8.43
C LYS A 488 -14.25 4.51 9.33
N HIS A 489 -15.36 5.24 9.22
CA HIS A 489 -15.58 6.54 9.87
C HIS A 489 -16.71 6.53 10.92
N GLY A 490 -17.04 5.35 11.48
CA GLY A 490 -18.07 5.22 12.51
C GLY A 490 -19.48 5.21 11.93
N ARG A 491 -20.49 5.47 12.78
CA ARG A 491 -21.91 5.46 12.40
C ARG A 491 -22.18 6.51 11.31
N LEU A 492 -22.97 6.10 10.32
CA LEU A 492 -23.23 6.88 9.13
C LEU A 492 -24.70 7.27 9.03
N GLU A 493 -24.93 8.47 8.51
CA GLU A 493 -26.25 8.90 8.08
C GLU A 493 -26.62 8.21 6.74
N VAL A 494 -27.91 8.21 6.40
CA VAL A 494 -28.42 7.55 5.19
C VAL A 494 -27.72 8.02 3.91
N ASN A 495 -27.38 9.31 3.82
CA ASN A 495 -26.69 9.88 2.67
C ASN A 495 -25.26 9.34 2.53
N ASP A 496 -24.55 9.14 3.65
CA ASP A 496 -23.19 8.57 3.64
C ASP A 496 -23.23 7.08 3.31
N ALA A 497 -24.23 6.35 3.80
CA ALA A 497 -24.45 4.95 3.43
C ALA A 497 -24.71 4.79 1.93
N TRP A 498 -25.51 5.68 1.33
CA TRP A 498 -25.79 5.68 -0.11
C TRP A 498 -24.56 6.01 -0.95
N LEU A 499 -23.79 7.03 -0.56
CA LEU A 499 -22.52 7.36 -1.23
C LEU A 499 -21.53 6.19 -1.19
N ARG A 500 -21.42 5.50 -0.05
CA ARG A 500 -20.57 4.31 0.07
C ARG A 500 -21.08 3.16 -0.79
N ALA A 501 -22.39 2.93 -0.82
CA ALA A 501 -22.98 1.91 -1.67
C ALA A 501 -22.68 2.16 -3.15
N ILE A 502 -22.73 3.41 -3.63
CA ILE A 502 -22.32 3.77 -5.00
C ILE A 502 -20.83 3.55 -5.22
N GLY A 503 -19.97 3.97 -4.30
CA GLY A 503 -18.54 3.74 -4.48
C GLY A 503 -18.17 2.24 -4.46
N ILE A 504 -18.90 1.42 -3.69
CA ILE A 504 -18.74 -0.06 -3.71
C ILE A 504 -19.32 -0.63 -5.00
N PHE A 505 -20.41 -0.07 -5.52
CA PHE A 505 -20.95 -0.43 -6.83
C PHE A 505 -19.91 -0.23 -7.93
N LEU A 506 -19.24 0.92 -7.96
CA LEU A 506 -18.18 1.20 -8.92
C LEU A 506 -17.07 0.13 -8.90
N ASN A 507 -16.64 -0.31 -7.72
CA ASN A 507 -15.52 -1.25 -7.60
C ASN A 507 -15.97 -2.74 -7.70
N GLY A 508 -17.22 -3.05 -7.33
CA GLY A 508 -17.70 -4.42 -7.12
C GLY A 508 -18.77 -4.91 -8.09
N ALA A 509 -19.36 -4.05 -8.93
CA ALA A 509 -20.46 -4.43 -9.84
C ALA A 509 -20.09 -5.47 -10.91
N GLY A 510 -18.80 -5.74 -11.10
CA GLY A 510 -18.35 -6.87 -11.91
C GLY A 510 -18.75 -8.23 -11.32
N ASN A 511 -19.08 -8.32 -10.04
CA ASN A 511 -19.62 -9.53 -9.43
C ASN A 511 -21.16 -9.51 -9.53
N PRO A 512 -21.81 -10.50 -10.19
CA PRO A 512 -23.26 -10.53 -10.34
C PRO A 512 -24.04 -10.49 -9.02
N ASP A 513 -23.54 -11.15 -7.98
CA ASP A 513 -24.19 -11.21 -6.67
C ASP A 513 -24.07 -9.86 -5.95
N THR A 514 -22.91 -9.21 -6.06
CA THR A 514 -22.69 -7.84 -5.57
C THR A 514 -23.58 -6.83 -6.30
N LEU A 515 -23.63 -6.91 -7.63
CA LEU A 515 -24.47 -6.04 -8.45
C LEU A 515 -25.95 -6.16 -8.08
N LYS A 516 -26.46 -7.39 -7.96
CA LYS A 516 -27.87 -7.63 -7.61
C LYS A 516 -28.18 -7.06 -6.22
N TRP A 517 -27.40 -7.46 -5.21
CA TRP A 517 -27.63 -7.06 -3.84
C TRP A 517 -27.50 -5.54 -3.64
N LEU A 518 -26.50 -4.90 -4.25
CA LEU A 518 -26.34 -3.44 -4.19
C LEU A 518 -27.48 -2.69 -4.87
N ASN A 519 -28.03 -3.20 -5.98
CA ASN A 519 -29.18 -2.56 -6.62
C ASN A 519 -30.41 -2.55 -5.71
N GLU A 520 -30.69 -3.67 -5.04
CA GLU A 520 -31.77 -3.76 -4.07
C GLU A 520 -31.51 -2.87 -2.84
N TYR A 521 -30.27 -2.84 -2.36
CA TYR A 521 -29.88 -1.99 -1.22
C TYR A 521 -29.97 -0.50 -1.54
N LEU A 522 -29.51 -0.07 -2.71
CA LEU A 522 -29.63 1.32 -3.16
C LEU A 522 -31.10 1.72 -3.30
N ASN A 523 -31.96 0.85 -3.84
CA ASN A 523 -33.41 1.10 -3.88
C ASN A 523 -33.97 1.30 -2.46
N PHE A 524 -33.58 0.47 -1.50
CA PHE A 524 -33.98 0.62 -0.10
C PHE A 524 -33.52 1.95 0.50
N LEU A 525 -32.27 2.36 0.28
CA LEU A 525 -31.75 3.64 0.77
C LEU A 525 -32.45 4.83 0.12
N GLU A 526 -32.71 4.77 -1.18
CA GLU A 526 -33.38 5.83 -1.95
C GLU A 526 -34.79 6.14 -1.44
N THR A 527 -35.51 5.16 -0.87
CA THR A 527 -36.81 5.43 -0.21
C THR A 527 -36.70 6.32 1.04
N LYS A 528 -35.49 6.47 1.59
CA LYS A 528 -35.21 7.19 2.84
C LYS A 528 -34.44 8.50 2.61
N ILE A 529 -33.99 8.77 1.39
CA ILE A 529 -33.23 9.96 1.04
C ILE A 529 -34.20 11.04 0.56
N THR A 530 -34.14 12.21 1.20
CA THR A 530 -34.92 13.39 0.79
C THR A 530 -34.18 14.25 -0.23
N THR A 531 -32.85 14.24 -0.21
CA THR A 531 -32.00 15.02 -1.12
C THR A 531 -30.73 14.25 -1.42
N PHE A 532 -30.49 13.99 -2.71
CA PHE A 532 -29.32 13.27 -3.16
C PHE A 532 -28.05 14.13 -3.07
N PRO A 533 -26.96 13.59 -2.50
CA PRO A 533 -25.66 14.24 -2.58
C PRO A 533 -25.21 14.42 -4.03
N THR A 534 -24.71 15.61 -4.38
CA THR A 534 -24.23 15.94 -5.73
C THR A 534 -22.71 15.95 -5.86
N ALA A 535 -21.99 15.79 -4.74
CA ALA A 535 -20.54 15.78 -4.68
C ALA A 535 -20.03 14.74 -3.68
N TRP A 536 -18.85 14.19 -3.98
CA TRP A 536 -18.17 13.29 -3.06
C TRP A 536 -17.60 14.07 -1.87
N PRO A 537 -17.91 13.70 -0.61
CA PRO A 537 -17.14 14.16 0.53
C PRO A 537 -15.68 13.81 0.32
N HIS A 538 -14.75 14.68 0.72
CA HIS A 538 -13.31 14.52 0.44
C HIS A 538 -12.76 13.14 0.85
N SER A 539 -13.20 12.59 1.98
CA SER A 539 -12.82 11.26 2.47
C SER A 539 -13.26 10.12 1.53
N LEU A 540 -14.45 10.19 0.97
CA LEU A 540 -14.99 9.20 0.03
C LEU A 540 -14.48 9.43 -1.40
N GLY A 541 -14.37 10.69 -1.81
CA GLY A 541 -13.86 11.07 -3.14
C GLY A 541 -12.48 10.48 -3.41
N LYS A 542 -11.57 10.54 -2.42
CA LYS A 542 -10.26 9.86 -2.51
C LYS A 542 -10.36 8.36 -2.72
N TRP A 543 -11.27 7.72 -1.99
CA TRP A 543 -11.41 6.27 -2.02
C TRP A 543 -11.97 5.80 -3.37
N VAL A 544 -12.89 6.55 -3.97
CA VAL A 544 -13.40 6.27 -5.32
C VAL A 544 -12.38 6.66 -6.40
N ALA A 545 -11.66 7.78 -6.22
CA ALA A 545 -10.69 8.30 -7.19
C ALA A 545 -9.48 7.40 -7.44
N LYS A 546 -9.16 6.50 -6.49
CA LYS A 546 -7.98 5.62 -6.58
C LYS A 546 -7.92 4.84 -7.90
N ASP A 547 -9.08 4.49 -8.45
CA ASP A 547 -9.19 3.69 -9.67
C ASP A 547 -9.25 4.56 -10.95
N PHE A 548 -9.23 5.90 -10.87
CA PHE A 548 -9.44 6.81 -12.01
C PHE A 548 -8.31 7.83 -12.26
N TRP A 549 -7.28 7.88 -11.41
CA TRP A 549 -6.38 9.05 -11.30
C TRP A 549 -5.43 9.36 -12.50
N HIS A 550 -5.13 8.41 -13.40
CA HIS A 550 -4.13 8.56 -14.49
C HIS A 550 -4.74 8.83 -15.86
N LEU A 551 -6.04 8.59 -16.03
CA LEU A 551 -6.67 8.69 -17.35
C LEU A 551 -7.14 10.11 -17.68
N GLY A 552 -6.93 11.08 -16.78
CA GLY A 552 -7.66 12.35 -16.86
C GLY A 552 -9.17 12.19 -16.63
N SER A 553 -9.66 10.96 -16.47
CA SER A 553 -11.05 10.62 -16.19
C SER A 553 -11.49 11.27 -14.88
N PHE A 554 -12.52 12.11 -14.96
CA PHE A 554 -13.18 12.61 -13.78
C PHE A 554 -13.78 11.44 -13.00
N VAL A 555 -13.60 11.45 -11.68
CA VAL A 555 -14.36 10.57 -10.79
C VAL A 555 -15.84 10.80 -11.11
N PRO A 556 -16.61 9.76 -11.50
CA PRO A 556 -18.02 9.93 -11.81
C PRO A 556 -18.72 10.63 -10.65
N LEU A 557 -19.51 11.67 -10.92
CA LEU A 557 -20.29 12.33 -9.88
C LEU A 557 -21.18 11.31 -9.15
N PRO A 558 -21.42 11.47 -7.84
CA PRO A 558 -22.24 10.52 -7.09
C PRO A 558 -23.67 10.57 -7.62
N ARG A 559 -24.06 9.51 -8.33
CA ARG A 559 -25.42 9.30 -8.84
C ARG A 559 -25.69 7.81 -8.96
N ARG A 560 -26.96 7.45 -9.16
CA ARG A 560 -27.31 6.07 -9.53
C ARG A 560 -26.67 5.74 -10.89
N ILE A 561 -25.96 4.61 -10.92
CA ILE A 561 -25.26 4.09 -12.11
C ILE A 561 -25.96 2.79 -12.49
N SER A 562 -26.42 2.70 -13.73
CA SER A 562 -26.97 1.47 -14.29
C SER A 562 -25.84 0.46 -14.58
N GLN A 563 -26.20 -0.83 -14.68
CA GLN A 563 -25.22 -1.85 -15.08
C GLN A 563 -24.61 -1.54 -16.46
N GLN A 564 -25.41 -1.02 -17.40
CA GLN A 564 -24.93 -0.67 -18.73
C GLN A 564 -23.90 0.45 -18.70
N GLU A 565 -24.15 1.53 -17.95
CA GLU A 565 -23.20 2.62 -17.77
C GLU A 565 -21.92 2.13 -17.09
N TRP A 566 -22.04 1.27 -16.08
CA TRP A 566 -20.87 0.66 -15.43
C TRP A 566 -20.04 -0.18 -16.41
N MET A 567 -20.69 -1.01 -17.23
CA MET A 567 -20.01 -1.79 -18.28
C MET A 567 -19.32 -0.91 -19.31
N GLN A 568 -19.94 0.20 -19.72
CA GLN A 568 -19.31 1.17 -20.62
C GLN A 568 -18.06 1.78 -19.96
N MET A 569 -18.14 2.22 -18.70
CA MET A 569 -16.97 2.74 -17.98
C MET A 569 -15.87 1.68 -17.81
N ALA A 570 -16.22 0.44 -17.50
CA ALA A 570 -15.25 -0.63 -17.27
C ALA A 570 -14.53 -1.04 -18.56
N CYS A 571 -15.24 -1.12 -19.68
CA CYS A 571 -14.75 -1.76 -20.89
C CYS A 571 -14.42 -0.79 -22.04
N MET A 572 -15.07 0.38 -22.12
CA MET A 572 -14.85 1.31 -23.24
C MET A 572 -13.69 2.28 -22.96
N PRO A 573 -12.82 2.55 -23.94
CA PRO A 573 -11.80 3.59 -23.85
C PRO A 573 -12.37 4.93 -23.39
N ALA A 574 -11.65 5.65 -22.52
CA ALA A 574 -12.12 6.91 -21.91
C ALA A 574 -12.60 7.95 -22.93
N ARG A 575 -11.93 8.05 -24.09
CA ARG A 575 -12.25 9.00 -25.18
C ARG A 575 -13.64 8.81 -25.79
N LEU A 576 -14.27 7.65 -25.63
CA LEU A 576 -15.59 7.34 -26.22
C LEU A 576 -16.76 7.61 -25.25
N ILE A 577 -16.48 8.06 -24.02
CA ILE A 577 -17.50 8.31 -22.99
C ILE A 577 -17.73 9.83 -22.79
N GLU A 578 -16.82 10.67 -23.30
CA GLU A 578 -16.93 12.14 -23.25
C GLU A 578 -17.68 12.73 -24.46
N GLU A 579 -18.00 11.91 -25.46
CA GLU A 579 -18.94 12.17 -26.56
C GLU A 579 -20.30 11.56 -26.24
#